data_AF-A0A947P4X0-F1
#
_entry.id   AF-A0A947P4X0-F1
#
_cell.length_a   1.000
_cell.length_b   1.000
_cell.length_c   1.000
_cell.angle_alpha   90.00
_cell.angle_beta   90.00
_cell.angle_gamma   90.00
#
_symmetry.space_group_name_H-M   'P 1'
#
loop_
_entity.id
_entity.type
_entity.pdbx_description
1 polymer ?
#
loop_
_entity_poly.entity_id
_entity_poly.type
_entity_poly.pdbx_seq_one_letter_code
_entity_poly.pdbx_strand_id
1 'polypeptide(L)' 'MAALIDSGYRHIYIIDTQNSLGIDHEATVDGIHFTDLGFMRFADFLIDNFAQLKLINTGLKKKKLRY' A
#
# COMPACT_ATOMS: atom_id res chain seq x y z
N MET A 1 -4.77 -19.60 -1.45
CA MET A 1 -4.11 -19.54 -0.14
C MET A 1 -3.87 -20.89 0.50
N ALA A 2 -4.85 -21.80 0.54
CA ALA A 2 -4.68 -23.14 1.13
C ALA A 2 -3.39 -23.86 0.65
N ALA A 3 -3.17 -23.95 -0.67
CA ALA A 3 -1.97 -24.58 -1.21
C ALA A 3 -0.63 -23.94 -0.78
N LEU A 4 -0.60 -22.61 -0.55
CA LEU A 4 0.61 -21.92 -0.09
C LEU A 4 0.88 -22.20 1.39
N ILE A 5 -0.19 -22.27 2.20
CA ILE A 5 -0.11 -22.64 3.61
C ILE A 5 0.32 -24.10 3.74
N ASP A 6 -0.29 -25.00 2.97
CA ASP A 6 0.01 -26.43 2.96
C ASP A 6 1.44 -26.72 2.49
N SER A 7 1.97 -25.89 1.58
CA SER A 7 3.38 -25.96 1.15
C SER A 7 4.37 -25.40 2.17
N GLY A 8 3.89 -24.95 3.35
CA GLY A 8 4.72 -24.48 4.46
C GLY A 8 5.21 -23.05 4.35
N TYR A 9 4.70 -22.25 3.39
CA TYR A 9 5.08 -20.85 3.28
C TYR A 9 4.51 -20.05 4.46
N ARG A 10 5.36 -19.24 5.08
CA ARG A 10 5.02 -18.36 6.21
C ARG A 10 5.21 -16.90 5.82
N HIS A 11 4.62 -16.00 6.62
CA HIS A 11 4.74 -14.55 6.44
C HIS A 11 4.25 -14.05 5.08
N ILE A 12 3.19 -14.67 4.56
CA ILE A 12 2.46 -14.18 3.39
C ILE A 12 1.33 -13.29 3.88
N TYR A 13 1.27 -12.07 3.37
CA TYR A 13 0.26 -11.07 3.72
C TYR A 13 -0.55 -10.70 2.49
N ILE A 14 -1.86 -10.56 2.64
CA ILE A 14 -2.75 -10.04 1.61
C ILE A 14 -3.15 -8.64 2.04
N ILE A 15 -2.99 -7.68 1.12
CA ILE A 15 -3.41 -6.30 1.30
C ILE A 15 -4.49 -6.02 0.26
N ASP A 16 -5.69 -5.68 0.70
CA ASP A 16 -6.75 -5.18 -0.18
C ASP A 16 -6.40 -3.77 -0.64
N THR A 17 -6.41 -3.52 -1.95
CA THR A 17 -5.94 -2.26 -2.56
C THR A 17 -7.07 -1.27 -2.87
N GLN A 18 -8.29 -1.50 -2.39
CA GLN A 18 -9.39 -0.55 -2.57
C GLN A 18 -8.98 0.85 -2.09
N ASN A 19 -9.21 1.84 -2.95
CA ASN A 19 -8.89 3.25 -2.72
C ASN A 19 -7.41 3.57 -2.46
N SER A 20 -6.47 2.67 -2.80
CA SER A 20 -5.02 2.87 -2.62
C SER A 20 -4.44 4.05 -3.40
N LEU A 21 -5.17 4.57 -4.38
CA LEU A 21 -4.77 5.68 -5.25
C LEU A 21 -5.59 6.96 -5.03
N GLY A 22 -6.56 6.94 -4.11
CA GLY A 22 -7.59 7.98 -4.01
C GLY A 22 -8.73 7.79 -5.02
N ILE A 23 -9.71 8.70 -4.99
CA ILE A 23 -10.98 8.60 -5.76
C ILE A 23 -11.19 9.79 -6.70
N ASP A 24 -10.21 10.67 -6.85
CA ASP A 24 -10.27 11.89 -7.67
C ASP A 24 -9.78 11.69 -9.11
N HIS A 25 -9.36 10.46 -9.45
CA HIS A 25 -8.86 10.07 -10.78
C HIS A 25 -7.55 10.75 -11.22
N GLU A 26 -6.81 11.39 -10.31
CA GLU A 26 -5.54 12.09 -10.61
C GLU A 26 -4.29 11.19 -10.50
N ALA A 27 -4.46 9.97 -10.02
CA ALA A 27 -3.36 9.07 -9.69
C ALA A 27 -2.74 8.34 -10.88
N THR A 28 -3.34 8.43 -12.07
CA THR A 28 -2.87 7.72 -13.27
C THR A 28 -2.89 8.62 -14.49
N VAL A 29 -1.91 8.48 -15.38
CA VAL A 29 -1.85 9.24 -16.64
C VAL A 29 -2.89 8.74 -17.63
N ASP A 30 -3.10 7.43 -17.69
CA ASP A 30 -3.92 6.74 -18.69
C ASP A 30 -4.87 5.68 -18.10
N GLY A 31 -5.07 5.71 -16.77
CA GLY A 31 -5.84 4.71 -16.04
C GLY A 31 -5.02 3.49 -15.57
N ILE A 32 -3.76 3.36 -15.97
CA ILE A 32 -2.89 2.23 -15.63
C ILE A 32 -1.59 2.72 -14.98
N HIS A 33 -0.89 3.63 -15.65
CA HIS A 33 0.43 4.11 -15.22
C HIS A 33 0.30 5.24 -14.21
N PHE A 34 0.94 5.09 -13.06
CA PHE A 34 0.83 6.06 -11.99
C PHE A 34 1.48 7.40 -12.37
N THR A 35 0.82 8.49 -11.99
CA THR A 35 1.45 9.81 -11.92
C THR A 35 2.40 9.86 -10.72
N ASP A 36 3.21 10.92 -10.61
CA ASP A 36 4.02 11.15 -9.40
C ASP A 36 3.15 11.14 -8.13
N LEU A 37 1.97 11.79 -8.20
CA LEU A 37 0.98 11.77 -7.13
C LEU A 37 0.46 10.36 -6.84
N GLY A 38 0.19 9.56 -7.87
CA GLY A 38 -0.21 8.16 -7.73
C GLY A 38 0.83 7.31 -7.02
N PHE A 39 2.11 7.44 -7.40
CA PHE A 39 3.21 6.76 -6.71
C PHE A 39 3.32 7.16 -5.23
N MET A 40 3.21 8.46 -4.94
CA MET A 40 3.25 8.94 -3.56
C MET A 40 2.11 8.37 -2.71
N ARG A 41 0.88 8.41 -3.23
CA ARG A 41 -0.29 7.84 -2.53
C ARG A 41 -0.16 6.35 -2.29
N PHE A 42 0.30 5.62 -3.32
CA PHE A 42 0.49 4.17 -3.21
C PHE A 42 1.61 3.81 -2.22
N ALA A 43 2.70 4.58 -2.18
CA ALA A 43 3.79 4.39 -1.22
C ALA A 43 3.31 4.62 0.23
N ASP A 44 2.58 5.71 0.48
CA ASP A 44 1.98 5.99 1.79
C ASP A 44 1.02 4.87 2.21
N PHE A 45 0.18 4.41 1.28
CA PHE A 45 -0.73 3.28 1.50
C PHE A 45 0.02 2.00 1.90
N LEU A 46 1.11 1.65 1.22
CA LEU A 46 1.91 0.47 1.56
C LEU A 46 2.61 0.61 2.92
N ILE A 47 3.20 1.77 3.20
CA ILE A 47 3.88 2.03 4.48
C ILE A 47 2.89 1.90 5.64
N ASP A 48 1.68 2.45 5.51
CA ASP A 48 0.64 2.33 6.53
C ASP A 48 0.22 0.86 6.73
N ASN A 49 0.11 0.06 5.66
CA ASN A 49 -0.18 -1.38 5.78
C ASN A 49 0.96 -2.15 6.43
N PHE A 50 2.22 -1.86 6.08
CA PHE A 50 3.38 -2.51 6.70
C PHE A 50 3.47 -2.21 8.18
N ALA A 51 3.12 -0.99 8.60
CA ALA A 51 3.02 -0.62 10.00
C ALA A 51 1.92 -1.42 10.73
N GLN A 52 0.72 -1.52 10.14
CA GLN A 52 -0.40 -2.29 10.72
C GLN A 52 -0.07 -3.78 10.85
N LEU A 53 0.62 -4.34 9.86
CA LEU A 53 1.13 -5.72 9.86
C LEU A 53 2.37 -5.90 10.75
N LYS A 54 2.85 -4.83 11.41
CA LYS A 54 4.04 -4.81 12.27
C LYS A 54 5.32 -5.29 11.56
N LEU A 55 5.41 -5.05 10.26
CA LEU A 55 6.59 -5.37 9.44
C LEU A 55 7.70 -4.33 9.57
N ILE A 56 7.36 -3.12 10.02
CA ILE A 56 8.29 -2.00 10.23
C ILE A 56 8.05 -1.36 11.60
N ASN A 57 9.10 -0.78 12.18
CA ASN A 57 8.99 -0.04 13.43
C ASN A 57 8.63 1.43 13.15
N THR A 58 7.40 1.82 13.45
CA THR A 58 6.93 3.19 13.22
C THR A 58 7.33 4.13 14.35
N GLY A 59 8.57 4.62 14.32
CA GLY A 59 8.98 5.85 15.01
C GLY A 59 8.67 7.13 14.21
N LEU A 60 8.11 7.00 13.01
CA LEU A 60 7.81 8.10 12.09
C LEU A 60 6.54 8.83 12.54
N LYS A 61 6.69 10.05 13.07
CA LYS A 61 5.57 10.98 13.28
C LYS A 61 4.89 11.21 11.93
N LYS A 62 3.58 10.93 11.83
CA LYS A 62 2.77 11.23 10.64
C LYS A 62 2.87 12.72 10.28
N LYS A 63 3.78 13.09 9.38
CA LYS A 63 3.63 14.30 8.57
C LYS A 63 2.73 13.87 7.42
N LYS A 64 1.42 14.05 7.61
CA LYS A 64 0.44 13.85 6.54
C LYS A 64 0.82 14.87 5.45
N LEU A 65 1.52 14.43 4.41
CA LEU A 65 1.76 15.27 3.24
C LEU A 65 0.40 15.48 2.58
N ARG A 66 -0.17 16.66 2.82
CA ARG A 66 -1.40 17.12 2.19
C ARG A 66 -0.98 17.67 0.83
N TYR A 67 -1.37 16.95 -0.21
CA TYR A 67 -1.49 17.47 -1.57
C TYR A 67 -2.97 17.58 -1.88
#